data_AF-A0A9W9ST04-F1
#
_entry.id   AF-A0A9W9ST04-F1
#
_cell.length_a   1.000
_cell.length_b   1.000
_cell.length_c   1.000
_cell.angle_alpha   90.00
_cell.angle_beta   90.00
_cell.angle_gamma   90.00
#
_symmetry.space_group_name_H-M   'P 1'
#
loop_
_entity.id
_entity.type
_entity.pdbx_description
1 polymer ?
#
loop_
_entity_poly.entity_id
_entity_poly.type
_entity_poly.pdbx_seq_one_letter_code
_entity_poly.pdbx_strand_id
1 'polypeptide(L)'
;MKKTGLSLSPRICRYSTSILNYAHVVTGRNLVRRLLAENIVEPGKIAIIAGYEAQYTVYVAVAARCIEHDASGSEDWLNISIHKIDSFQGMEASIAIIDVVRTNELGFMREFR
;
A
#
# COMPACT_ATOMS: atom_id res chain seq x y z
N MET A 1 -11.39 29.92 -18.74
CA MET A 1 -10.68 28.65 -18.47
C MET A 1 -11.37 27.92 -17.33
N LYS A 2 -12.10 26.83 -17.61
CA LYS A 2 -12.73 26.00 -16.56
C LYS A 2 -11.68 25.03 -16.01
N LYS A 3 -11.33 25.16 -14.73
CA LYS A 3 -10.56 24.14 -14.00
C LYS A 3 -11.49 22.95 -13.74
N THR A 4 -11.35 21.88 -14.51
CA THR A 4 -11.99 20.60 -14.21
C THR A 4 -11.23 19.95 -13.07
N GLY A 5 -11.74 20.11 -11.85
CA GLY A 5 -11.29 19.33 -10.71
C GLY A 5 -11.66 17.87 -10.94
N LEU A 6 -10.67 17.02 -11.19
CA LEU A 6 -10.84 15.58 -11.03
C LEU A 6 -11.00 15.32 -9.53
N SER A 7 -12.25 15.16 -9.09
CA SER A 7 -12.54 14.48 -7.83
C SER A 7 -12.11 13.02 -7.99
N LEU A 8 -10.98 12.66 -7.40
CA LEU A 8 -10.54 11.28 -7.26
C LEU A 8 -11.41 10.61 -6.20
N SER A 9 -12.66 10.30 -6.55
CA SER A 9 -13.45 9.35 -5.78
C SER A 9 -12.65 8.03 -5.71
N PRO A 10 -12.45 7.43 -4.53
CA PRO A 10 -11.78 6.13 -4.42
C PRO A 10 -12.54 5.12 -5.28
N ARG A 11 -11.91 4.60 -6.33
CA ARG A 11 -12.48 3.48 -7.09
C ARG A 11 -12.18 2.21 -6.31
N ILE A 12 -13.16 1.78 -5.52
CA ILE A 12 -13.14 0.46 -4.91
C ILE A 12 -13.53 -0.55 -5.99
N CYS A 13 -12.59 -1.41 -6.38
CA CYS A 13 -12.85 -2.51 -7.32
C CYS A 13 -12.96 -3.83 -6.55
N ARG A 14 -13.89 -4.69 -6.95
CA ARG A 14 -13.92 -6.09 -6.51
C ARG A 14 -13.15 -6.94 -7.50
N TYR A 15 -12.10 -7.62 -7.04
CA TYR A 15 -11.45 -8.67 -7.83
C TYR A 15 -11.94 -10.02 -7.29
N SER A 16 -12.89 -10.63 -8.01
CA SER A 16 -13.70 -11.74 -7.50
C SER A 16 -14.44 -11.37 -6.20
N THR A 17 -13.97 -11.86 -5.04
CA THR A 17 -14.51 -11.64 -3.69
C THR A 17 -13.67 -10.69 -2.83
N SER A 18 -12.53 -10.23 -3.32
CA SER A 18 -11.58 -9.39 -2.58
C SER A 18 -11.64 -7.93 -3.02
N ILE A 19 -11.15 -7.04 -2.17
CA ILE A 19 -11.41 -5.59 -2.26
C ILE A 19 -10.11 -4.86 -2.49
N LEU A 20 -10.19 -3.88 -3.39
CA LEU A 20 -9.07 -3.09 -3.84
C LEU A 20 -9.46 -1.62 -3.87
N ASN A 21 -8.56 -0.76 -3.42
CA ASN A 21 -8.67 0.68 -3.51
C ASN A 21 -7.37 1.23 -4.10
N TYR A 22 -7.39 1.53 -5.40
CA TYR A 22 -6.20 2.02 -6.12
C TYR A 22 -5.69 3.37 -5.60
N ALA A 23 -6.58 4.23 -5.10
CA ALA A 23 -6.17 5.53 -4.56
C ALA A 23 -5.28 5.35 -3.33
N HIS A 24 -5.60 4.36 -2.49
CA HIS A 24 -4.75 4.01 -1.35
C HIS A 24 -3.40 3.45 -1.81
N VAL A 25 -3.36 2.55 -2.81
CA VAL A 25 -2.09 2.03 -3.33
C VAL A 25 -1.18 3.16 -3.82
N VAL A 26 -1.71 4.11 -4.58
CA VAL A 26 -0.96 5.28 -5.05
C VAL A 26 -0.46 6.11 -3.87
N THR A 27 -1.29 6.29 -2.86
CA THR A 27 -0.96 7.05 -1.64
C THR A 27 0.15 6.35 -0.84
N GLY A 28 0.02 5.05 -0.57
CA GLY A 28 1.02 4.24 0.12
C GLY A 28 2.35 4.23 -0.62
N ARG A 29 2.33 4.07 -1.96
CA ARG A 29 3.54 4.15 -2.77
C ARG A 29 4.23 5.52 -2.67
N ASN A 30 3.47 6.60 -2.76
CA ASN A 30 4.04 7.94 -2.67
C ASN A 30 4.55 8.25 -1.25
N LEU A 31 3.90 7.72 -0.22
CA LEU A 31 4.36 7.82 1.16
C LEU A 31 5.71 7.12 1.35
N VAL A 32 5.84 5.88 0.88
CA VAL A 32 7.11 5.13 0.88
C VAL A 32 8.22 5.95 0.21
N ARG A 33 7.97 6.42 -1.02
CA ARG A 33 8.98 7.22 -1.76
C ARG A 33 9.41 8.44 -0.99
N ARG A 34 8.47 9.11 -0.31
CA ARG A 34 8.77 10.28 0.49
C ARG A 34 9.60 9.95 1.74
N LEU A 35 9.26 8.87 2.44
CA LEU A 35 10.02 8.39 3.60
C LEU A 35 11.48 8.08 3.25
N LEU A 36 11.70 7.43 2.09
CA LEU A 36 13.02 7.11 1.58
C LEU A 36 13.78 8.36 1.11
N ALA A 37 13.14 9.22 0.31
CA ALA A 37 13.76 10.44 -0.21
C ALA A 37 14.16 11.42 0.91
N GLU A 38 13.41 11.45 2.01
CA GLU A 38 13.72 12.28 3.19
C GLU A 38 14.69 11.59 4.17
N ASN A 39 15.18 10.37 3.85
CA ASN A 39 16.06 9.54 4.70
C ASN A 39 15.49 9.34 6.13
N ILE A 40 14.17 9.26 6.26
CA ILE A 40 13.50 9.08 7.55
C ILE A 40 13.70 7.64 8.06
N VAL A 41 13.79 6.68 7.15
CA VAL A 41 13.82 5.25 7.45
C VAL A 41 14.54 4.50 6.35
N GLU A 42 15.22 3.41 6.71
CA GLU A 42 15.81 2.48 5.74
C GLU A 42 14.73 1.59 5.11
N PRO A 43 14.87 1.19 3.83
CA PRO A 43 13.86 0.38 3.15
C PRO A 43 13.45 -0.90 3.90
N GLY A 44 14.43 -1.63 4.46
CA GLY A 44 14.23 -2.86 5.23
C GLY A 44 13.49 -2.70 6.57
N LYS A 45 13.14 -1.47 6.94
CA LYS A 45 12.42 -1.14 8.18
C LYS A 45 10.97 -0.71 7.92
N ILE A 46 10.54 -0.73 6.66
CA ILE A 46 9.17 -0.41 6.24
C ILE A 46 8.40 -1.71 5.97
N ALA A 47 7.20 -1.81 6.54
CA ALA A 47 6.21 -2.82 6.16
C ALA A 47 4.93 -2.17 5.62
N ILE A 48 4.47 -2.61 4.46
CA ILE A 48 3.12 -2.32 3.94
C ILE A 48 2.22 -3.49 4.29
N ILE A 49 1.13 -3.20 5.01
CA ILE A 49 0.20 -4.22 5.51
C ILE A 49 -1.16 -3.99 4.86
N ALA A 50 -1.54 -4.90 3.97
CA ALA A 50 -2.79 -4.86 3.25
C ALA A 50 -3.89 -5.67 3.96
N GLY A 51 -5.07 -5.07 4.11
CA GLY A 51 -6.23 -5.74 4.69
C GLY A 51 -6.87 -6.82 3.81
N TYR A 52 -6.63 -6.80 2.50
CA TYR A 52 -7.33 -7.68 1.55
C TYR A 52 -6.34 -8.25 0.54
N GLU A 53 -6.60 -9.49 0.08
CA GLU A 53 -5.78 -10.17 -0.94
C GLU A 53 -5.58 -9.31 -2.19
N ALA A 54 -6.65 -8.72 -2.74
CA ALA A 54 -6.54 -7.91 -3.95
C ALA A 54 -5.69 -6.65 -3.75
N GLN A 55 -5.77 -6.01 -2.58
CA GLN A 55 -4.90 -4.89 -2.22
C GLN A 55 -3.43 -5.33 -2.12
N TYR A 56 -3.18 -6.45 -1.45
CA TYR A 56 -1.85 -7.06 -1.33
C TYR A 56 -1.23 -7.33 -2.71
N THR A 57 -1.95 -8.04 -3.59
CA THR A 57 -1.48 -8.35 -4.95
C THR A 57 -1.10 -7.09 -5.72
N VAL A 58 -1.88 -6.02 -5.59
CA VAL A 58 -1.60 -4.77 -6.30
C VAL A 58 -0.38 -4.05 -5.70
N TYR A 59 -0.18 -4.06 -4.38
CA TYR A 59 1.06 -3.55 -3.79
C TYR A 59 2.30 -4.32 -4.28
N VAL A 60 2.24 -5.65 -4.35
CA VAL A 60 3.32 -6.48 -4.90
C VAL A 60 3.61 -6.11 -6.36
N ALA A 61 2.57 -5.97 -7.19
CA ALA A 61 2.73 -5.56 -8.59
C ALA A 61 3.30 -4.14 -8.73
N VAL A 62 2.92 -3.22 -7.84
CA VAL A 62 3.48 -1.87 -7.80
C VAL A 62 4.95 -1.88 -7.40
N ALA A 63 5.34 -2.67 -6.40
CA ALA A 63 6.74 -2.80 -6.00
C ALA A 63 7.60 -3.36 -7.14
N ALA A 64 7.15 -4.43 -7.81
CA ALA A 64 7.80 -4.96 -9.00
C ALA A 64 7.97 -3.88 -10.10
N ARG A 65 6.91 -3.09 -10.35
CA ARG A 65 6.98 -2.01 -11.33
C ARG A 65 7.92 -0.88 -10.92
N CYS A 66 8.01 -0.57 -9.62
CA CYS A 66 8.96 0.42 -9.12
C CYS A 66 10.41 -0.05 -9.33
N ILE A 67 10.70 -1.33 -9.08
CA ILE A 67 12.03 -1.92 -9.32
C ILE A 67 12.45 -1.78 -10.79
N GLU A 68 11.53 -2.04 -11.72
CA GLU A 68 11.80 -2.02 -13.16
C GLU A 68 11.89 -0.61 -13.78
N HIS A 69 11.15 0.36 -13.23
CA HIS A 69 10.88 1.63 -13.92
C HIS A 69 11.14 2.90 -13.11
N ASP A 70 11.40 2.83 -11.79
CA ASP A 70 11.84 4.01 -11.06
C ASP A 70 13.31 4.36 -11.42
N ALA A 71 13.68 5.62 -11.24
CA ALA A 71 15.07 6.07 -11.34
C ALA A 71 15.91 5.50 -10.17
N SER A 72 17.17 5.94 -10.04
CA SER A 72 18.10 5.53 -8.95
C SER A 72 17.41 5.38 -7.58
N GLY A 73 17.62 4.26 -6.90
CA GLY A 73 16.91 3.88 -5.67
C GLY A 73 15.73 2.93 -5.89
N SER A 74 15.56 2.40 -7.10
CA SER A 74 14.50 1.42 -7.41
C SER A 74 14.72 0.08 -6.69
N GLU A 75 15.96 -0.26 -6.38
CA GLU A 75 16.35 -1.43 -5.59
C GLU A 75 15.84 -1.40 -4.14
N ASP A 76 15.52 -0.22 -3.59
CA ASP A 76 14.97 -0.09 -2.24
C ASP A 76 13.68 -0.88 -2.07
N TRP A 77 12.88 -0.95 -3.13
CA TRP A 77 11.62 -1.70 -3.15
C TRP A 77 11.80 -3.21 -2.97
N LEU A 78 13.01 -3.77 -3.23
CA LEU A 78 13.31 -5.17 -2.94
C LEU A 78 13.33 -5.48 -1.44
N ASN A 79 13.62 -4.46 -0.63
CA ASN A 79 13.78 -4.60 0.81
C ASN A 79 12.53 -4.21 1.61
N ILE A 80 11.51 -3.66 0.95
CA ILE A 80 10.25 -3.30 1.61
C ILE A 80 9.39 -4.54 1.77
N SER A 81 9.02 -4.84 3.02
CA SER A 81 8.14 -5.95 3.34
C SER A 81 6.70 -5.61 2.97
N ILE A 82 6.04 -6.48 2.20
CA ILE A 82 4.61 -6.33 1.85
C ILE A 82 3.89 -7.58 2.35
N HIS A 83 2.89 -7.39 3.21
CA HIS A 83 2.18 -8.48 3.86
C HIS A 83 0.67 -8.27 3.84
N LYS A 84 -0.07 -9.37 4.00
CA LYS A 84 -1.46 -9.32 4.45
C LYS A 84 -1.50 -9.19 5.96
N ILE A 85 -2.56 -8.59 6.49
CA ILE A 85 -2.72 -8.40 7.93
C ILE A 85 -2.57 -9.71 8.72
N ASP A 86 -3.23 -10.79 8.28
CA ASP A 86 -3.16 -12.11 8.93
C ASP A 86 -1.75 -12.73 8.87
N SER A 87 -0.99 -12.44 7.81
CA SER A 87 0.37 -12.96 7.63
C SER A 87 1.46 -12.15 8.36
N PHE A 88 1.12 -10.98 8.90
CA PHE A 88 2.05 -10.13 9.63
C PHE A 88 2.03 -10.38 11.14
N GLN A 89 1.17 -11.29 11.63
CA GLN A 89 1.08 -11.60 13.05
C GLN A 89 2.42 -12.15 13.59
N GLY A 90 2.91 -11.56 14.68
CA GLY A 90 4.19 -11.92 15.30
C GLY A 90 5.41 -11.27 14.63
N MET A 91 5.20 -10.42 13.62
CA MET A 91 6.24 -9.60 13.00
C MET A 91 6.18 -8.16 13.48
N GLU A 92 7.28 -7.44 13.34
CA GLU A 92 7.39 -6.01 13.65
C GLU A 92 8.16 -5.26 12.55
N ALA A 93 7.88 -3.97 12.43
CA ALA A 93 8.59 -3.05 11.55
C ALA A 93 8.68 -1.68 12.23
N SER A 94 9.73 -0.91 11.95
CA SER A 94 9.86 0.45 12.52
C SER A 94 8.79 1.39 11.97
N ILE A 95 8.40 1.23 10.70
CA ILE A 95 7.26 1.91 10.10
C ILE A 95 6.32 0.89 9.47
N ALA A 96 5.09 0.83 9.97
CA ALA A 96 4.01 0.02 9.40
C ALA A 96 2.98 0.93 8.71
N ILE A 97 2.82 0.76 7.40
CA ILE A 97 1.79 1.42 6.59
C ILE A 97 0.60 0.46 6.48
N ILE A 98 -0.44 0.69 7.27
CA ILE A 98 -1.62 -0.17 7.33
C ILE A 98 -2.69 0.37 6.38
N ASP A 99 -3.09 -0.44 5.41
CA ASP A 99 -4.11 -0.10 4.42
C ASP A 99 -5.43 -0.83 4.70
N VAL A 100 -6.40 -0.05 5.20
CA VAL A 100 -7.73 -0.50 5.63
C VAL A 100 -8.70 -0.71 4.46
N VAL A 101 -8.31 -0.31 3.23
CA VAL A 101 -8.97 -0.46 1.91
C VAL A 101 -10.40 0.09 1.78
N ARG A 102 -11.34 -0.37 2.61
CA ARG A 102 -12.75 0.02 2.58
C ARG A 102 -12.93 1.41 3.21
N THR A 103 -13.75 2.24 2.58
CA THR A 103 -14.03 3.61 3.07
C THR A 103 -15.42 3.78 3.68
N ASN A 104 -16.34 2.83 3.43
CA ASN A 104 -17.76 2.97 3.77
C ASN A 104 -18.24 1.96 4.82
N GLU A 105 -17.45 0.92 5.09
CA GLU A 105 -17.72 -0.09 6.11
C GLU A 105 -16.41 -0.80 6.53
N LEU A 106 -16.37 -1.37 7.72
CA LEU A 106 -15.14 -2.03 8.24
C LEU A 106 -14.94 -3.46 7.72
N GLY A 107 -16.00 -4.14 7.26
CA GLY A 107 -15.93 -5.56 6.90
C GLY A 107 -15.43 -6.42 8.07
N PHE A 108 -14.54 -7.38 7.78
CA PHE A 108 -13.97 -8.26 8.81
C PHE A 108 -13.14 -7.51 9.86
N MET A 109 -12.65 -6.29 9.56
CA MET A 109 -11.86 -5.49 10.50
C MET A 109 -12.68 -4.94 11.68
N ARG A 110 -13.99 -5.16 11.70
CA ARG A 110 -14.83 -4.90 12.86
C ARG A 110 -14.57 -5.91 13.99
N GLU A 111 -14.10 -7.10 13.65
CA GLU A 111 -13.83 -8.15 14.63
C GLU A 111 -12.53 -7.83 15.37
N PHE A 112 -12.63 -7.63 16.69
CA PHE A 112 -11.47 -7.57 17.57
C PHE A 112 -11.02 -9.01 17.85
N ARG A 113 -9.74 -9.31 17.64
CA ARG A 113 -9.13 -10.63 17.81
C ARG A 113 -7.99 -10.57 18.82
#